data_AF-A0A7X7YTI4-F1
#
_entry.id   AF-A0A7X7YTI4-F1
#
_cell.length_a   1.000
_cell.length_b   1.000
_cell.length_c   1.000
_cell.angle_alpha   90.00
_cell.angle_beta   90.00
_cell.angle_gamma   90.00
#
_symmetry.space_group_name_H-M   'P 1'
#
loop_
_entity.id
_entity.type
_entity.pdbx_description
1 polymer ?
#
loop_
_entity_poly.entity_id
_entity_poly.type
_entity_poly.pdbx_seq_one_letter_code
_entity_poly.pdbx_strand_id
1 'polypeptide(L)' 'MMGKEYTHFITNREKTLAQTISNISNSIENIYILVGFFYFSGYFKLKDEFKNKNIQILVVSL' A
#
# COMPACT_ATOMS: atom_id res chain seq x y z
N MET A 1 -17.43 -17.01 -14.96
CA MET A 1 -17.53 -17.06 -13.49
C MET A 1 -16.83 -15.83 -12.95
N MET A 2 -17.58 -14.86 -12.41
CA MET A 2 -17.00 -13.69 -11.75
C MET A 2 -16.23 -14.18 -10.51
N GLY A 3 -14.91 -13.98 -10.49
CA GLY A 3 -14.09 -14.31 -9.34
C GLY A 3 -14.62 -13.57 -8.10
N LYS A 4 -14.77 -14.27 -6.98
CA LYS A 4 -15.13 -13.64 -5.70
C LYS A 4 -14.09 -12.57 -5.37
N GLU A 5 -14.49 -11.30 -5.39
CA GLU A 5 -13.70 -10.24 -4.76
C GLU A 5 -13.73 -10.46 -3.25
N TYR A 6 -12.62 -10.93 -2.70
CA TYR A 6 -12.41 -10.98 -1.27
C TYR A 6 -11.96 -9.62 -0.77
N THR A 7 -12.92 -8.71 -0.59
CA THR A 7 -12.65 -7.39 -0.01
C THR A 7 -12.28 -7.55 1.47
N HIS A 8 -10.97 -7.54 1.77
CA HIS A 8 -10.49 -7.54 3.14
C HIS A 8 -10.40 -6.09 3.62
N PHE A 9 -11.29 -5.70 4.54
CA PHE A 9 -11.24 -4.38 5.15
C PHE A 9 -10.20 -4.35 6.28
N ILE A 10 -9.21 -3.47 6.15
CA ILE A 10 -8.06 -3.41 7.07
C ILE A 10 -8.30 -2.29 8.08
N THR A 11 -8.44 -2.65 9.35
CA THR A 11 -8.62 -1.71 10.47
C THR A 11 -7.41 -1.60 11.39
N ASN A 12 -6.32 -2.31 11.08
CA ASN A 12 -5.13 -2.47 11.92
C ASN A 12 -5.34 -3.21 13.27
N ARG A 13 -6.50 -3.87 13.48
CA ARG A 13 -6.74 -4.67 14.71
C ARG A 13 -6.10 -6.06 14.65
N GLU A 14 -6.35 -6.80 13.58
CA GLU A 14 -5.87 -8.19 13.41
C GLU A 14 -4.66 -8.27 12.50
N LYS A 15 -4.65 -7.43 11.46
CA LYS A 15 -3.55 -7.29 10.51
C LYS A 15 -3.39 -5.82 10.19
N THR A 16 -2.16 -5.34 10.21
CA THR A 16 -1.87 -3.95 9.85
C THR A 16 -1.87 -3.77 8.33
N LEU A 17 -2.15 -2.54 7.88
CA LEU A 17 -1.99 -2.16 6.49
C LEU A 17 -0.55 -2.38 6.03
N ALA A 18 0.43 -2.01 6.86
CA ALA A 18 1.85 -2.23 6.57
C ALA A 18 2.15 -3.72 6.26
N GLN A 19 1.77 -4.63 7.16
CA GLN A 19 1.93 -6.08 6.93
C GLN A 19 1.19 -6.58 5.69
N THR A 20 0.06 -5.97 5.34
CA THR A 20 -0.70 -6.37 4.15
C THR A 20 0.03 -5.96 2.88
N ILE A 21 0.55 -4.73 2.81
CA ILE A 21 1.31 -4.25 1.65
C ILE A 21 2.67 -4.97 1.55
N SER A 22 3.34 -5.28 2.66
CA SER A 22 4.57 -6.08 2.69
C SER A 22 4.40 -7.44 2.01
N ASN A 23 3.31 -8.15 2.30
CA ASN A 23 3.04 -9.46 1.69
C ASN A 23 2.76 -9.38 0.19
N ILE A 24 2.24 -8.24 -0.28
CA ILE A 24 1.97 -7.95 -1.68
C ILE A 24 3.28 -7.69 -2.46
N SER A 25 4.34 -7.26 -1.78
CA SER A 25 5.59 -6.78 -2.40
C SER A 25 6.34 -7.79 -3.28
N ASN A 26 6.26 -9.09 -2.97
CA ASN A 26 7.19 -10.07 -3.54
C ASN A 26 6.98 -10.30 -5.04
N SER A 27 5.75 -10.11 -5.55
CA SER A 27 5.39 -10.38 -6.95
C SER A 27 5.16 -9.14 -7.80
N ILE A 28 5.32 -7.93 -7.24
CA ILE A 28 4.88 -6.70 -7.90
C ILE A 28 6.04 -5.74 -8.11
N GLU A 29 6.15 -5.14 -9.29
CA GLU A 29 7.22 -4.19 -9.65
C GLU A 29 6.81 -2.73 -9.41
N ASN A 30 5.54 -2.40 -9.66
CA ASN A 30 5.01 -1.03 -9.63
C ASN A 30 3.88 -0.90 -8.60
N ILE A 31 3.96 0.15 -7.77
CA ILE A 31 3.00 0.43 -6.70
C ILE A 31 2.46 1.86 -6.89
N TYR A 32 1.15 1.96 -7.07
CA TYR A 32 0.45 3.22 -7.22
C TYR A 32 -0.48 3.44 -6.02
N ILE A 33 -0.34 4.56 -5.33
CA ILE A 33 -1.11 4.90 -4.13
C ILE A 33 -1.88 6.18 -4.38
N LEU A 34 -3.20 6.14 -4.24
CA LEU A 34 -4.09 7.30 -4.30
C LEU A 34 -4.64 7.58 -2.90
N VAL A 35 -4.34 8.75 -2.34
CA VAL A 35 -4.73 9.10 -0.96
C VAL A 35 -5.08 10.58 -0.85
N GLY A 36 -5.96 10.92 0.09
CA GLY A 36 -6.31 12.32 0.37
C GLY A 36 -5.28 13.07 1.22
N PHE A 37 -4.49 12.33 2.00
CA PHE A 37 -3.49 12.88 2.90
C PHE A 37 -2.35 11.87 3.10
N PHE A 38 -1.11 12.34 3.16
CA PHE A 38 0.05 11.46 3.32
C PHE A 38 1.16 12.11 4.15
N TYR A 39 1.59 11.44 5.23
CA TYR A 39 2.72 11.89 6.03
C TYR A 39 4.05 11.53 5.38
N PHE A 40 5.01 12.46 5.42
CA PHE A 40 6.36 12.19 4.91
C PHE A 40 7.08 11.05 5.65
N SER A 41 6.82 10.87 6.95
CA SER A 41 7.32 9.71 7.71
C SER A 41 6.80 8.37 7.19
N GLY A 42 5.61 8.35 6.59
CA GLY A 42 5.07 7.19 5.89
C GLY A 42 5.86 6.86 4.63
N TYR A 43 6.34 7.87 3.90
CA TYR A 43 7.14 7.66 2.69
C TYR A 43 8.43 6.90 3.00
N PHE A 44 9.18 7.31 4.03
CA PHE A 44 10.42 6.62 4.41
C PHE A 44 10.20 5.14 4.70
N LYS A 45 9.16 4.80 5.47
CA LYS A 45 8.82 3.40 5.76
C LYS A 45 8.51 2.61 4.50
N LEU A 46 7.73 3.17 3.58
CA LEU A 46 7.43 2.51 2.30
C LEU A 46 8.70 2.37 1.45
N LYS A 47 9.53 3.40 1.37
CA LYS A 47 10.76 3.36 0.59
C LYS A 47 11.70 2.26 1.06
N ASP A 48 11.86 2.06 2.37
CA ASP A 48 12.73 1.02 2.91
C ASP A 48 12.17 -0.38 2.61
N GLU A 49 10.85 -0.57 2.78
CA GLU A 49 10.16 -1.83 2.53
C GLU A 49 10.16 -2.21 1.04
N PHE A 50 9.95 -1.24 0.16
CA PHE A 50 9.81 -1.42 -1.28
C PHE A 50 11.02 -0.88 -2.05
N LYS A 51 12.22 -0.94 -1.47
CA LYS A 51 13.46 -0.32 -1.99
C LYS A 51 13.80 -0.61 -3.46
N ASN A 52 13.34 -1.74 -3.98
CA ASN A 52 13.59 -2.21 -5.35
C ASN A 52 12.34 -2.11 -6.24
N LYS A 53 11.33 -1.35 -5.85
CA LYS A 53 10.04 -1.21 -6.54
C LYS A 53 9.82 0.25 -6.94
N ASN A 54 9.05 0.45 -7.99
CA ASN A 54 8.64 1.80 -8.41
C ASN A 54 7.40 2.21 -7.61
N ILE A 55 7.53 3.23 -6.76
CA ILE A 55 6.43 3.75 -5.95
C ILE A 55 6.01 5.12 -6.48
N GLN A 56 4.72 5.28 -6.78
CA GLN A 56 4.10 6.56 -7.09
C GLN A 56 2.95 6.82 -6.13
N ILE A 57 2.97 7.99 -5.49
CA ILE A 57 1.94 8.39 -4.53
C ILE A 57 1.29 9.67 -5.08
N LEU A 58 0.02 9.57 -5.45
CA LEU A 58 -0.81 10.72 -5.79
C LEU A 58 -1.58 11.14 -4.53
N VAL A 59 -1.23 12.31 -4.01
CA VAL A 59 -1.96 12.94 -2.92
C VAL A 59 -2.98 13.91 -3.52
N VAL A 60 -4.26 13.58 -3.40
CA VAL A 60 -5.34 14.46 -3.89
C VAL A 60 -5.85 15.28 -2.72
N SER A 61 -5.40 16.53 -2.62
CA SER A 61 -6.02 17.52 -1.73
C SER A 61 -7.35 17.97 -2.34
N LEU A 62 -8.45 17.69 -1.63
CA LEU A 62 -9.76 18.31 -1.87
C LEU A 62 -9.73 19.80 -1.51
#